data_AF-A0AAP8GR94-F1
#
_entry.id   AF-A0AAP8GR94-F1
#
_cell.length_a   1.000
_cell.length_b   1.000
_cell.length_c   1.000
_cell.angle_alpha   90.00
_cell.angle_beta   90.00
_cell.angle_gamma   90.00
#
_symmetry.space_group_name_H-M   'P 1'
#
loop_
_entity.id
_entity.type
_entity.pdbx_description
1 polymer ?
#
loop_
_entity_poly.entity_id
_entity_poly.type
_entity_poly.pdbx_seq_one_letter_code
_entity_poly.pdbx_strand_id
1 'polypeptide(L)'
;MHSIFPLWVTDVATIATLVGFFMTLWVVRTTNHLKDKFKGRVRIPEISEDLNVSASKIAELLRKREGQGNWDAIKDDVSKEIGDCIPLIESLIDKVNSGDKSSVIMLMDKFAPKCGFLRRRKKITGLDQNLAWDLYSELTSLIKRLEQIQKDMRFDI
;
A
#
# COMPACT_ATOMS: atom_id res chain seq x y z
N MET A 1 5.16 -58.16 23.99
CA MET A 1 4.78 -56.82 24.50
C MET A 1 3.29 -56.66 24.25
N HIS A 2 2.47 -56.91 25.26
CA HIS A 2 1.01 -56.80 25.15
C HIS A 2 0.60 -55.34 25.14
N SER A 3 -0.18 -54.90 24.15
CA SER A 3 -0.77 -53.56 24.17
C SER A 3 -1.74 -53.47 25.36
N ILE A 4 -1.44 -52.58 26.31
CA ILE A 4 -2.20 -52.38 27.55
C ILE A 4 -3.55 -51.67 27.27
N PHE A 5 -3.78 -51.22 26.03
CA PHE A 5 -5.01 -50.57 25.59
C PHE A 5 -5.68 -51.35 24.44
N PRO A 6 -7.02 -51.42 24.42
CA PRO A 6 -7.75 -52.09 23.37
C PRO A 6 -7.65 -51.30 22.04
N LEU A 7 -7.56 -52.03 20.92
CA LEU A 7 -7.24 -51.50 19.58
C LEU A 7 -8.12 -50.30 19.14
N TRP A 8 -9.38 -50.27 19.54
CA TRP A 8 -10.30 -49.17 19.23
C TRP A 8 -9.89 -47.83 19.89
N VAL A 9 -9.27 -47.87 21.06
CA VAL A 9 -8.79 -46.64 21.75
C VAL A 9 -7.57 -46.07 21.04
N THR A 10 -6.67 -46.94 20.55
CA THR A 10 -5.52 -46.53 19.75
C THR A 10 -5.92 -45.95 18.38
N ASP A 11 -6.96 -46.49 17.74
CA ASP A 11 -7.50 -45.95 16.48
C ASP A 11 -8.15 -44.58 16.68
N VAL A 12 -8.98 -44.42 17.72
CA VAL A 12 -9.60 -43.13 18.06
C VAL A 12 -8.54 -42.09 18.41
N ALA A 13 -7.51 -42.46 19.17
CA ALA A 13 -6.40 -41.56 19.49
C ALA A 13 -5.66 -41.11 18.22
N THR A 14 -5.40 -42.02 17.28
CA THR A 14 -4.71 -41.71 16.02
C THR A 14 -5.55 -40.75 15.15
N ILE A 15 -6.85 -40.99 15.03
CA ILE A 15 -7.79 -40.12 14.32
C ILE A 15 -7.88 -38.74 14.98
N ALA A 16 -8.01 -38.69 16.31
CA ALA A 16 -8.07 -37.43 17.05
C ALA A 16 -6.79 -36.60 16.89
N THR A 17 -5.62 -37.26 16.87
CA THR A 17 -4.33 -36.59 16.67
C THR A 17 -4.21 -36.00 15.27
N LEU A 18 -4.67 -36.73 14.26
CA LEU A 18 -4.71 -36.27 12.86
C LEU A 18 -5.64 -35.06 12.71
N VAL A 19 -6.84 -35.12 13.28
CA VAL A 19 -7.81 -34.01 13.26
C VAL A 19 -7.24 -32.79 14.01
N GLY A 20 -6.61 -32.99 15.16
CA GLY A 20 -5.96 -31.91 15.93
C GLY A 20 -4.83 -31.25 15.15
N PHE A 21 -4.06 -32.01 14.36
CA PHE A 21 -3.03 -31.46 13.48
C PHE A 21 -3.61 -30.57 12.37
N PHE A 22 -4.65 -31.03 11.67
CA PHE A 22 -5.32 -30.22 10.65
C PHE A 22 -6.01 -28.98 11.23
N MET A 23 -6.63 -29.09 12.41
CA MET A 23 -7.19 -27.96 13.12
C MET A 23 -6.10 -26.93 13.47
N THR A 24 -4.93 -27.39 13.89
CA THR A 24 -3.78 -26.51 14.18
C THR A 24 -3.31 -25.78 12.93
N LEU A 25 -3.15 -26.48 11.80
CA LEU A 25 -2.81 -25.87 10.51
C LEU A 25 -3.85 -24.84 10.07
N TRP A 26 -5.14 -25.14 10.28
CA TRP A 26 -6.24 -24.23 9.99
C TRP A 26 -6.17 -22.95 10.83
N VAL A 27 -5.95 -23.08 12.14
CA VAL A 27 -5.81 -21.95 13.06
C VAL A 27 -4.62 -21.10 12.65
N VAL A 28 -3.44 -21.69 12.40
CA VAL A 28 -2.24 -20.96 11.95
C VAL A 28 -2.52 -20.19 10.66
N ARG A 29 -3.18 -20.82 9.68
CA ARG A 29 -3.57 -20.15 8.43
C ARG A 29 -4.51 -18.98 8.69
N THR A 30 -5.51 -19.17 9.55
CA THR A 30 -6.50 -18.14 9.90
C THR A 30 -5.84 -16.96 10.63
N THR A 31 -4.99 -17.24 11.62
CA THR A 31 -4.25 -16.21 12.37
C THR A 31 -3.31 -15.41 11.48
N ASN A 32 -2.58 -16.06 10.57
CA ASN A 32 -1.73 -15.37 9.60
C ASN A 32 -2.55 -14.46 8.68
N HIS A 33 -3.70 -14.94 8.19
CA HIS A 33 -4.61 -14.14 7.37
C HIS A 33 -5.18 -12.93 8.14
N LEU A 34 -5.50 -13.09 9.42
CA LEU A 34 -5.92 -11.97 10.28
C LEU A 34 -4.77 -10.97 10.47
N LYS A 35 -3.57 -11.45 10.78
CA LYS A 35 -2.39 -10.60 10.99
C LYS A 35 -2.08 -9.73 9.78
N ASP A 36 -2.19 -10.28 8.58
CA ASP A 36 -1.99 -9.53 7.33
C ASP A 36 -3.06 -8.45 7.14
N LYS A 37 -4.33 -8.77 7.44
CA LYS A 37 -5.43 -7.78 7.44
C LYS A 37 -5.19 -6.64 8.43
N PHE A 38 -4.72 -6.94 9.64
CA PHE A 38 -4.43 -5.91 10.65
C PHE A 38 -3.21 -5.05 10.28
N LYS A 39 -2.19 -5.63 9.65
CA LYS A 39 -0.99 -4.89 9.20
C LYS A 39 -1.33 -3.85 8.12
N GLY A 40 -2.30 -4.13 7.25
CA GLY A 40 -2.84 -3.15 6.30
C GLY A 40 -3.56 -1.99 7.01
N ARG A 41 -4.40 -2.29 8.01
CA ARG A 41 -5.20 -1.30 8.73
C ARG A 41 -4.41 -0.22 9.45
N VAL A 42 -3.24 -0.54 10.02
CA VAL A 42 -2.42 0.45 10.75
C VAL A 42 -1.57 1.29 9.80
N ARG A 43 -1.00 0.65 8.77
CA ARG A 43 0.00 1.30 7.92
C ARG A 43 -0.62 2.16 6.80
N ILE A 44 -1.84 1.87 6.35
CA ILE A 44 -2.55 2.69 5.35
C ILE A 44 -2.84 4.12 5.89
N PRO A 45 -3.34 4.31 7.13
CA PRO A 45 -3.44 5.62 7.77
C PRO A 45 -2.13 6.40 7.79
N GLU A 46 -1.05 5.78 8.28
CA GLU A 46 0.26 6.43 8.36
C GLU A 46 0.74 6.91 6.97
N ILE A 47 0.66 6.05 5.95
CA ILE A 47 1.09 6.42 4.60
C ILE A 47 0.18 7.53 4.02
N SER A 48 -1.11 7.52 4.32
CA SER A 48 -2.03 8.56 3.88
C SER A 48 -1.71 9.91 4.50
N GLU A 49 -1.29 9.94 5.77
CA GLU A 49 -0.87 11.16 6.45
C GLU A 49 0.44 11.70 5.84
N ASP A 50 1.44 10.84 5.63
CA ASP A 50 2.71 11.19 4.99
C ASP A 50 2.49 11.75 3.57
N LEU A 51 1.64 11.10 2.76
CA LEU A 51 1.28 11.59 1.43
C LEU A 51 0.58 12.94 1.47
N ASN A 52 -0.26 13.19 2.48
CA ASN A 52 -0.97 14.45 2.64
C ASN A 52 -0.02 15.60 3.02
N VAL A 53 1.00 15.32 3.84
CA VAL A 53 2.07 16.28 4.15
C VAL A 53 2.85 16.64 2.89
N SER A 54 3.27 15.66 2.10
CA SER A 54 3.96 15.93 0.82
C SER A 54 3.07 16.66 -0.19
N ALA A 55 1.79 16.28 -0.31
CA ALA A 55 0.83 16.99 -1.17
C ALA A 55 0.67 18.46 -0.75
N SER A 56 0.59 18.73 0.56
CA SER A 56 0.47 20.10 1.09
C SER A 56 1.70 20.95 0.77
N LYS A 57 2.90 20.38 0.88
CA LYS A 57 4.14 21.07 0.47
C LYS A 57 4.20 21.33 -1.03
N ILE A 58 3.80 20.35 -1.84
CA ILE A 58 3.72 20.53 -3.31
C ILE A 58 2.75 21.67 -3.64
N ALA A 59 1.56 21.70 -3.01
CA ALA A 59 0.59 22.77 -3.19
C ALA A 59 1.14 24.15 -2.80
N GLU A 60 1.87 24.23 -1.67
CA GLU A 60 2.48 25.48 -1.22
C GLU A 60 3.56 25.97 -2.21
N LEU A 61 4.43 25.06 -2.69
CA LEU A 61 5.47 25.37 -3.67
C LEU A 61 4.88 25.86 -5.00
N LEU A 62 3.84 25.18 -5.50
CA LEU A 62 3.14 25.56 -6.72
C LEU A 62 2.45 26.94 -6.55
N ARG A 63 1.70 27.13 -5.46
CA ARG A 63 0.89 28.34 -5.24
C ARG A 63 1.74 29.57 -4.92
N LYS A 64 2.86 29.45 -4.19
CA LYS A 64 3.72 30.60 -3.87
C LYS A 64 4.31 31.28 -5.11
N ARG A 65 4.50 30.54 -6.21
CA ARG A 65 5.27 31.02 -7.36
C ARG A 65 4.54 30.97 -8.70
N GLU A 66 3.28 30.53 -8.72
CA GLU A 66 2.38 30.60 -9.88
C GLU A 66 2.30 32.02 -10.49
N GLY A 67 2.54 33.07 -9.68
CA GLY A 67 2.58 34.47 -10.14
C GLY A 67 3.99 35.06 -10.36
N GLN A 68 5.08 34.34 -10.08
CA GLN A 68 6.45 34.88 -10.12
C GLN A 68 7.25 34.48 -11.38
N GLY A 69 6.71 33.60 -12.25
CA GLY A 69 7.36 33.20 -13.50
C GLY A 69 8.69 32.44 -13.34
N ASN A 70 9.02 31.99 -12.13
CA ASN A 70 10.32 31.38 -11.82
C ASN A 70 10.19 29.86 -11.60
N TRP A 71 9.70 29.15 -12.62
CA TRP A 71 9.51 27.69 -12.61
C TRP A 71 10.82 26.93 -12.38
N ASP A 72 11.90 27.37 -13.03
CA ASP A 72 13.21 26.71 -12.94
C ASP A 72 13.76 26.69 -11.50
N ALA A 73 13.40 27.68 -10.68
CA ALA A 73 13.83 27.74 -9.28
C ALA A 73 13.04 26.80 -8.34
N ILE A 74 11.87 26.29 -8.76
CA ILE A 74 11.02 25.43 -7.91
C ILE A 74 10.91 24.00 -8.42
N LYS A 75 11.21 23.78 -9.71
CA LYS A 75 11.09 22.48 -10.37
C LYS A 75 11.83 21.37 -9.63
N ASP A 76 13.02 21.65 -9.11
CA ASP A 76 13.83 20.68 -8.38
C ASP A 76 13.22 20.34 -7.02
N ASP A 77 12.72 21.33 -6.29
CA ASP A 77 12.05 21.14 -5.00
C ASP A 77 10.75 20.34 -5.16
N VAL A 78 9.93 20.66 -6.17
CA VAL A 78 8.71 19.93 -6.49
C VAL A 78 9.03 18.50 -6.95
N SER A 79 10.05 18.32 -7.79
CA SER A 79 10.51 17.00 -8.24
C SER A 79 11.03 16.14 -7.07
N LYS A 80 11.62 16.75 -6.06
CA LYS A 80 12.04 16.07 -4.84
C LYS A 80 10.85 15.58 -4.03
N GLU A 81 9.89 16.44 -3.72
CA GLU A 81 8.69 16.06 -2.95
C GLU A 81 7.83 15.02 -3.68
N ILE A 82 7.71 15.11 -5.01
CA ILE A 82 7.09 14.06 -5.85
C ILE A 82 7.89 12.75 -5.75
N GLY A 83 9.22 12.84 -5.73
CA GLY A 83 10.11 11.69 -5.55
C GLY A 83 9.91 11.00 -4.21
N ASP A 84 9.69 11.75 -3.14
CA ASP A 84 9.46 11.23 -1.79
C ASP A 84 8.09 10.51 -1.68
N CYS A 85 7.12 10.86 -2.53
CA CYS A 85 5.84 10.14 -2.62
C CYS A 85 5.98 8.74 -3.26
N ILE A 86 6.98 8.51 -4.11
CA ILE A 86 7.16 7.22 -4.82
C ILE A 86 7.31 6.04 -3.84
N PRO A 87 8.24 6.01 -2.88
CA PRO A 87 8.35 4.87 -1.96
C PRO A 87 7.09 4.66 -1.11
N LEU A 88 6.36 5.74 -0.80
CA LEU A 88 5.10 5.68 -0.07
C LEU A 88 4.00 4.99 -0.90
N ILE A 89 3.79 5.44 -2.14
CA ILE A 89 2.84 4.82 -3.07
C ILE A 89 3.23 3.37 -3.37
N GLU A 90 4.54 3.05 -3.43
CA GLU A 90 5.01 1.69 -3.66
C GLU A 90 4.64 0.78 -2.50
N SER A 91 4.83 1.25 -1.28
CA SER A 91 4.47 0.51 -0.08
C SER A 91 2.96 0.27 0.06
N LEU A 92 2.12 1.12 -0.55
CA LEU A 92 0.66 0.93 -0.57
C LEU A 92 0.22 -0.24 -1.46
N ILE A 93 0.95 -0.55 -2.53
CA ILE A 93 0.58 -1.60 -3.51
C ILE A 93 0.41 -2.97 -2.83
N ASP A 94 1.20 -3.25 -1.79
CA ASP A 94 1.17 -4.52 -1.06
C ASP A 94 0.27 -4.50 0.19
N LYS A 95 -0.34 -3.35 0.49
CA LYS A 95 -1.16 -3.15 1.70
C LYS A 95 -2.63 -2.95 1.40
N VAL A 96 -2.93 -2.44 0.20
CA VAL A 96 -4.27 -2.18 -0.27
C VAL A 96 -4.90 -3.46 -0.83
N ASN A 97 -6.21 -3.61 -0.66
CA ASN A 97 -6.96 -4.75 -1.19
C ASN A 97 -6.85 -4.86 -2.72
N SER A 98 -7.07 -6.06 -3.27
CA SER A 98 -6.93 -6.34 -4.70
C SER A 98 -7.79 -5.45 -5.60
N GLY A 99 -8.95 -4.99 -5.13
CA GLY A 99 -9.84 -4.08 -5.87
C GLY A 99 -9.23 -2.70 -6.13
N ASP A 100 -8.52 -2.15 -5.15
CA ASP A 100 -7.94 -0.80 -5.21
C ASP A 100 -6.47 -0.80 -5.66
N LYS A 101 -5.81 -1.97 -5.61
CA LYS A 101 -4.41 -2.18 -6.03
C LYS A 101 -4.16 -1.70 -7.47
N SER A 102 -5.11 -1.91 -8.38
CA SER A 102 -5.01 -1.46 -9.77
C SER A 102 -4.92 0.07 -9.88
N SER A 103 -5.69 0.80 -9.07
CA SER A 103 -5.69 2.26 -9.03
C SER A 103 -4.38 2.81 -8.50
N VAL A 104 -3.84 2.20 -7.43
CA VAL A 104 -2.53 2.57 -6.87
C VAL A 104 -1.41 2.29 -7.87
N ILE A 105 -1.47 1.16 -8.59
CA ILE A 105 -0.48 0.82 -9.65
C ILE A 105 -0.55 1.82 -10.81
N MET A 106 -1.75 2.18 -11.28
CA MET A 106 -1.91 3.16 -12.36
C MET A 106 -1.29 4.51 -12.00
N LEU A 107 -1.55 5.00 -10.79
CA LEU A 107 -0.99 6.25 -10.34
C LEU A 107 0.53 6.17 -10.18
N MET A 108 1.02 5.07 -9.63
CA MET A 108 2.45 4.81 -9.56
C MET A 108 3.13 4.81 -10.93
N ASP A 109 2.49 4.21 -11.95
CA ASP A 109 3.02 4.20 -13.30
C ASP A 109 2.99 5.62 -13.95
N LYS A 110 2.13 6.54 -13.48
CA LYS A 110 2.20 7.97 -13.84
C LYS A 110 3.35 8.71 -13.15
N PHE A 111 3.56 8.46 -11.86
CA PHE A 111 4.60 9.11 -11.06
C PHE A 111 6.01 8.61 -11.37
N ALA A 112 6.12 7.33 -11.72
CA ALA A 112 7.38 6.65 -11.92
C ALA A 112 7.19 5.52 -12.95
N PRO A 113 7.10 5.87 -14.24
CA PRO A 113 6.83 4.90 -15.29
C PRO A 113 7.93 3.83 -15.32
N LYS A 114 7.50 2.57 -15.49
CA LYS A 114 8.40 1.45 -15.70
C LYS A 114 9.05 1.59 -17.07
N CYS A 115 10.37 1.72 -17.11
CA CYS A 115 11.12 1.84 -18.35
C CYS A 115 11.98 0.59 -18.61
N GLY A 116 11.86 0.05 -19.82
CA GLY A 116 12.67 -1.04 -20.34
C GLY A 116 12.28 -2.44 -19.85
N PHE A 117 13.01 -3.43 -20.35
CA PHE A 117 12.78 -4.87 -20.09
C PHE A 117 12.89 -5.23 -18.60
N LEU A 118 13.69 -4.48 -17.83
CA LEU A 118 13.92 -4.69 -16.40
C LEU A 118 12.86 -4.03 -15.49
N ARG A 119 11.82 -3.39 -16.04
CA ARG A 119 10.77 -2.66 -15.29
C ARG A 119 11.34 -1.69 -14.23
N ARG A 120 12.53 -1.13 -14.48
CA ARG A 120 13.12 -0.14 -13.55
C ARG A 120 12.32 1.15 -13.68
N ARG A 121 11.85 1.65 -12.53
CA ARG A 121 11.17 2.95 -12.46
C ARG A 121 12.18 4.05 -12.68
N LYS A 122 11.89 4.97 -13.61
CA LYS A 122 12.68 6.18 -13.82
C LYS A 122 12.00 7.36 -13.15
N LYS A 123 12.81 8.25 -12.57
CA LYS A 123 12.34 9.58 -12.14
C LYS A 123 11.85 10.34 -13.37
N ILE A 124 10.78 11.10 -13.22
CA ILE A 124 10.25 11.94 -14.30
C ILE A 124 11.32 12.98 -14.65
N THR A 125 11.86 12.88 -15.86
CA THR A 125 12.81 13.85 -16.42
C THR A 125 12.02 14.92 -17.16
N GLY A 126 12.16 16.19 -16.76
CA GLY A 126 11.46 17.30 -17.43
C GLY A 126 10.09 17.61 -16.85
N LEU A 127 9.99 17.75 -15.52
CA LEU A 127 8.79 18.24 -14.86
C LEU A 127 8.45 19.66 -15.38
N ASP A 128 7.29 19.80 -15.99
CA ASP A 128 6.69 21.08 -16.40
C ASP A 128 5.64 21.52 -15.36
N GLN A 129 5.32 22.81 -15.30
CA GLN A 129 4.36 23.36 -14.36
C GLN A 129 2.98 22.70 -14.48
N ASN A 130 2.51 22.49 -15.71
CA ASN A 130 1.23 21.82 -15.96
C ASN A 130 1.26 20.36 -15.50
N LEU A 131 2.37 19.67 -15.75
CA LEU A 131 2.55 18.27 -15.36
C LEU A 131 2.66 18.13 -13.83
N ALA A 132 3.25 19.11 -13.14
CA ALA A 132 3.29 19.14 -11.68
C ALA A 132 1.91 19.33 -11.06
N TRP A 133 1.07 20.20 -11.63
CA TRP A 133 -0.32 20.36 -11.22
C TRP A 133 -1.15 19.10 -11.47
N ASP A 134 -0.94 18.43 -12.61
CA ASP A 134 -1.61 17.17 -12.93
C ASP A 134 -1.23 16.06 -11.93
N LEU A 135 0.06 15.89 -11.65
CA LEU A 135 0.54 14.95 -10.63
C LEU A 135 0.00 15.28 -9.24
N TYR A 136 -0.03 16.55 -8.85
CA TYR A 136 -0.63 16.98 -7.58
C TYR A 136 -2.14 16.64 -7.49
N SER A 137 -2.88 16.88 -8.57
CA SER A 137 -4.31 16.54 -8.67
C SER A 137 -4.54 15.03 -8.50
N GLU A 138 -3.73 14.22 -9.18
CA GLU A 138 -3.77 12.77 -9.07
C GLU A 138 -3.38 12.28 -7.66
N LEU A 139 -2.36 12.86 -7.06
CA LEU A 139 -1.96 12.56 -5.67
C LEU A 139 -3.11 12.85 -4.70
N THR A 140 -3.77 13.99 -4.86
CA THR A 140 -4.91 14.39 -4.03
C THR A 140 -6.10 13.43 -4.22
N SER A 141 -6.34 12.98 -5.45
CA SER A 141 -7.34 11.95 -5.77
C SER A 141 -7.03 10.63 -5.06
N LEU A 142 -5.76 10.21 -5.03
CA LEU A 142 -5.33 9.02 -4.29
C LEU A 142 -5.54 9.17 -2.79
N ILE A 143 -5.15 10.30 -2.21
CA ILE A 143 -5.33 10.56 -0.77
C ILE A 143 -6.81 10.43 -0.40
N LYS A 144 -7.72 11.03 -1.18
CA LYS A 144 -9.17 10.89 -0.97
C LYS A 144 -9.64 9.44 -1.07
N ARG A 145 -9.09 8.65 -2.00
CA ARG A 145 -9.40 7.22 -2.09
C ARG A 145 -8.88 6.46 -0.88
N LEU A 146 -7.68 6.77 -0.39
CA LEU A 146 -7.13 6.17 0.84
C LEU A 146 -7.99 6.51 2.05
N GLU A 147 -8.51 7.74 2.15
CA GLU A 147 -9.47 8.12 3.19
C GLU A 147 -10.78 7.32 3.10
N GLN A 148 -11.28 7.05 1.88
CA GLN A 148 -12.45 6.19 1.68
C GLN A 148 -12.15 4.75 2.11
N ILE A 149 -11.01 4.18 1.69
CA ILE A 149 -10.56 2.86 2.13
C ILE A 149 -10.44 2.80 3.66
N GLN A 150 -9.93 3.85 4.30
CA GLN A 150 -9.87 3.94 5.76
C GLN A 150 -11.25 3.99 6.41
N LYS A 151 -12.21 4.71 5.82
CA LYS A 151 -13.58 4.70 6.30
C LYS A 151 -14.18 3.31 6.18
N ASP A 152 -14.04 2.65 5.04
CA ASP A 152 -14.56 1.29 4.81
C ASP A 152 -13.92 0.28 5.77
N MET A 153 -12.60 0.39 6.02
CA MET A 153 -11.90 -0.42 7.02
C MET A 153 -12.43 -0.25 8.44
N ARG A 154 -13.02 0.91 8.80
CA ARG A 154 -13.67 1.10 10.10
C ARG A 154 -15.01 0.37 10.22
N PHE A 155 -15.69 0.12 9.09
CA PHE A 155 -17.01 -0.52 9.08
C PHE A 155 -16.94 -2.04 8.85
N ASP A 156 -15.84 -2.57 8.31
CA ASP A 156 -15.56 -4.01 8.17
C ASP A 156 -15.18 -4.69 9.51
N ILE A 157 -15.97 -4.52 10.58
CA ILE A 157 -15.78 -5.22 11.86
C ILE A 157 -16.43 -6.60 11.82
#